data_AF-A0A180GD23-F1
#
_entry.id   AF-A0A180GD23-F1
#
_cell.length_a   1.000
_cell.length_b   1.000
_cell.length_c   1.000
_cell.angle_alpha   90.00
_cell.angle_beta   90.00
_cell.angle_gamma   90.00
#
_symmetry.space_group_name_H-M   'P 1'
#
loop_
_entity.id
_entity.type
_entity.pdbx_description
1 polymer ?
#
loop_
_entity_poly.entity_id
_entity_poly.type
_entity_poly.pdbx_seq_one_letter_code
_entity_poly.pdbx_strand_id
1 'polypeptide(L)'
;MSVLHNHVATDEGVKEWLKILAYTLRQVKDAGSSVLPHLAISASYGLFSLNLRYRNLGGRLLDISAVLDIVKHYHQGIAVLGADFIRWEHELYWPGRFGPHIEIRDNFMQIINLDEDLKNAMSSSRQKDGWHYLKKLCGEFNSSSAYRRLVTLGIFYHKFKKHENSKTFMGLFQTISGAVLRHEEGLLGLIENQSRNTGTTRVLPSKS
;
A
#
# COMPACT_ATOMS: atom_id res chain seq x y z
N MET A 1 -2.05 -3.36 26.10
CA MET A 1 -2.55 -4.73 25.85
C MET A 1 -1.76 -5.33 24.70
N SER A 2 -0.86 -6.23 25.05
CA SER A 2 0.19 -6.78 24.19
C SER A 2 -0.25 -8.10 23.55
N VAL A 3 0.39 -8.40 22.43
CA VAL A 3 0.49 -9.70 21.74
C VAL A 3 -0.66 -10.04 20.78
N LEU A 4 -0.56 -9.52 19.55
CA LEU A 4 -1.00 -10.24 18.36
C LEU A 4 -0.19 -11.54 18.30
N HIS A 5 -0.74 -12.61 18.88
CA HIS A 5 -0.16 -13.93 18.73
C HIS A 5 -0.01 -14.23 17.24
N ASN A 6 1.22 -14.61 16.87
CA ASN A 6 1.50 -15.44 15.71
C ASN A 6 0.76 -16.77 15.89
N HIS A 7 -0.57 -16.76 15.73
CA HIS A 7 -1.31 -17.99 15.50
C HIS A 7 -0.81 -18.53 14.18
N VAL A 8 -0.21 -19.72 14.23
CA VAL A 8 -0.05 -20.59 13.07
C VAL A 8 -1.42 -20.67 12.42
N ALA A 9 -1.55 -20.01 11.28
CA ALA A 9 -2.86 -19.70 10.76
C ALA A 9 -3.43 -20.95 10.07
N THR A 10 -4.48 -21.50 10.67
CA THR A 10 -5.11 -22.77 10.30
C THR A 10 -5.97 -22.63 9.04
N ASP A 11 -6.29 -23.76 8.40
CA ASP A 11 -7.19 -23.80 7.22
C ASP A 11 -8.54 -23.10 7.49
N GLU A 12 -9.00 -23.22 8.73
CA GLU A 12 -10.25 -22.68 9.23
C GLU A 12 -10.24 -21.14 9.24
N GLY A 13 -9.12 -20.53 9.65
CA GLY A 13 -8.97 -19.08 9.67
C GLY A 13 -9.01 -18.47 8.26
N VAL A 14 -8.43 -19.15 7.26
CA VAL A 14 -8.52 -18.72 5.85
C VAL A 14 -9.95 -18.79 5.35
N LYS A 15 -10.62 -19.92 5.60
CA LYS A 15 -12.02 -20.13 5.18
C LYS A 15 -12.95 -19.12 5.83
N GLU A 16 -12.73 -18.77 7.09
CA GLU A 16 -13.53 -17.76 7.80
C GLU A 16 -13.34 -16.36 7.18
N TRP A 17 -12.10 -15.95 6.92
CA TRP A 17 -11.84 -14.69 6.23
C TRP A 17 -12.42 -14.65 4.81
N LEU A 18 -12.29 -15.75 4.04
CA LEU A 18 -12.90 -15.85 2.72
C LEU A 18 -14.42 -15.81 2.77
N LYS A 19 -15.05 -16.38 3.81
CA LYS A 19 -16.51 -16.28 4.03
C LYS A 19 -16.93 -14.85 4.35
N ILE A 20 -16.21 -14.14 5.21
CA ILE A 20 -16.47 -12.73 5.52
C ILE A 20 -16.36 -11.89 4.24
N LEU A 21 -15.30 -12.10 3.45
CA LEU A 21 -15.10 -11.40 2.18
C LEU A 21 -16.21 -11.72 1.17
N ALA A 22 -16.58 -13.00 1.01
CA ALA A 22 -17.67 -13.40 0.13
C ALA A 22 -19.02 -12.81 0.58
N TYR A 23 -19.26 -12.71 1.89
CA TYR A 23 -20.44 -12.06 2.44
C TYR A 23 -20.45 -10.56 2.15
N THR A 24 -19.34 -9.86 2.38
CA THR A 24 -19.17 -8.45 2.04
C THR A 24 -19.40 -8.20 0.54
N LEU A 25 -18.88 -9.08 -0.33
CA LEU A 25 -19.08 -9.00 -1.79
C LEU A 25 -20.51 -9.34 -2.23
N ARG A 26 -21.24 -10.17 -1.48
CA ARG A 26 -22.68 -10.39 -1.72
C ARG A 26 -23.49 -9.15 -1.35
N GLN A 27 -23.21 -8.53 -0.21
CA GLN A 27 -23.87 -7.28 0.19
C GLN A 27 -23.60 -6.12 -0.77
N VAL A 28 -22.42 -6.11 -1.41
CA VAL A 28 -22.04 -5.21 -2.50
C VAL A 28 -23.06 -5.24 -3.66
N LYS A 29 -23.68 -6.38 -3.96
CA LYS A 29 -24.73 -6.48 -5.01
C LYS A 29 -26.00 -5.70 -4.65
N ASP A 30 -26.27 -5.54 -3.36
CA ASP A 30 -27.48 -4.90 -2.83
C ASP A 30 -27.21 -3.47 -2.31
N ALA A 31 -25.96 -3.01 -2.35
CA ALA A 31 -25.54 -1.71 -1.86
C ALA A 31 -25.67 -0.61 -2.92
N GLY A 32 -25.96 0.62 -2.49
CA GLY A 32 -25.93 1.79 -3.37
C GLY A 32 -24.55 2.03 -4.00
N SER A 33 -24.54 2.64 -5.18
CA SER A 33 -23.34 2.79 -6.03
C SER A 33 -22.15 3.51 -5.36
N SER A 34 -22.39 4.32 -4.32
CA SER A 34 -21.34 5.05 -3.58
C SER A 34 -20.64 4.22 -2.49
N VAL A 35 -21.25 3.14 -1.99
CA VAL A 35 -20.67 2.26 -0.95
C VAL A 35 -19.88 1.12 -1.57
N LEU A 36 -20.28 0.73 -2.79
CA LEU A 36 -19.68 -0.33 -3.59
C LEU A 36 -18.14 -0.25 -3.72
N PRO A 37 -17.54 0.94 -4.00
CA PRO A 37 -16.09 1.03 -4.21
C PRO A 37 -15.29 0.72 -2.94
N HIS A 38 -15.72 1.23 -1.79
CA HIS A 38 -15.00 1.05 -0.53
C HIS A 38 -15.01 -0.39 -0.01
N LEU A 39 -16.12 -1.11 -0.21
CA LEU A 39 -16.22 -2.52 0.18
C LEU A 39 -15.35 -3.41 -0.72
N ALA A 40 -15.37 -3.17 -2.04
CA ALA A 40 -14.49 -3.89 -2.97
C ALA A 40 -13.01 -3.64 -2.67
N ILE A 41 -12.65 -2.38 -2.40
CA ILE A 41 -11.30 -1.98 -1.99
C ILE A 41 -10.86 -2.68 -0.69
N SER A 42 -11.69 -2.63 0.35
CA SER A 42 -11.37 -3.26 1.64
C SER A 42 -11.20 -4.77 1.47
N ALA A 43 -12.04 -5.40 0.64
CA ALA A 43 -11.93 -6.80 0.30
C ALA A 43 -10.62 -7.12 -0.44
N SER A 44 -10.21 -6.30 -1.41
CA SER A 44 -8.91 -6.41 -2.09
C SER A 44 -7.75 -6.36 -1.11
N TYR A 45 -7.73 -5.40 -0.19
CA TYR A 45 -6.68 -5.29 0.84
C TYR A 45 -6.63 -6.48 1.80
N GLY A 46 -7.79 -7.01 2.18
CA GLY A 46 -7.90 -8.25 2.95
C GLY A 46 -7.31 -9.43 2.19
N LEU A 47 -7.70 -9.63 0.93
CA LEU A 47 -7.21 -10.72 0.08
C LEU A 47 -5.70 -10.64 -0.17
N PHE A 48 -5.16 -9.45 -0.42
CA PHE A 48 -3.72 -9.25 -0.55
C PHE A 48 -2.97 -9.59 0.73
N SER A 49 -3.52 -9.24 1.89
CA SER A 49 -2.94 -9.58 3.19
C SER A 49 -2.98 -11.09 3.45
N LEU A 50 -4.06 -11.78 3.04
CA LEU A 50 -4.13 -13.24 3.08
C LEU A 50 -3.10 -13.87 2.13
N ASN A 51 -2.98 -13.38 0.90
CA ASN A 51 -2.00 -13.87 -0.07
C ASN A 51 -0.57 -13.78 0.50
N LEU A 52 -0.20 -12.65 1.11
CA LEU A 52 1.09 -12.48 1.78
C LEU A 52 1.31 -13.51 2.91
N ARG A 53 0.28 -13.71 3.75
CA ARG A 53 0.36 -14.60 4.91
C ARG A 53 0.46 -16.08 4.53
N TYR A 54 -0.16 -16.48 3.41
CA TYR A 54 -0.28 -17.90 3.01
C TYR A 54 0.43 -18.25 1.70
N ARG A 55 1.34 -17.39 1.21
CA ARG A 55 2.09 -17.59 -0.04
C ARG A 55 2.81 -18.93 -0.18
N ASN A 56 3.09 -19.60 0.94
CA ASN A 56 3.77 -20.90 0.98
C ASN A 56 2.82 -22.11 1.03
N LEU A 57 1.50 -21.89 1.09
CA LEU A 57 0.48 -22.96 1.16
C LEU A 57 -0.22 -23.09 -0.21
N GLY A 58 0.46 -23.78 -1.13
CA GLY A 58 0.14 -23.81 -2.57
C GLY A 58 -1.35 -23.97 -2.94
N GLY A 59 -2.09 -24.86 -2.28
CA GLY A 59 -3.52 -25.09 -2.58
C GLY A 59 -4.45 -23.91 -2.25
N ARG A 60 -4.12 -23.09 -1.24
CA ARG A 60 -4.96 -21.98 -0.76
C ARG A 60 -4.83 -20.71 -1.61
N LEU A 61 -3.80 -20.64 -2.46
CA LEU A 61 -3.62 -19.56 -3.41
C LEU A 61 -4.70 -19.56 -4.49
N LEU A 62 -5.25 -20.72 -4.84
CA LEU A 62 -6.31 -20.84 -5.85
C LEU A 62 -7.62 -20.19 -5.38
N ASP A 63 -8.02 -20.43 -4.14
CA ASP A 63 -9.22 -19.81 -3.56
C ASP A 63 -9.07 -18.30 -3.41
N ILE A 64 -7.91 -17.84 -2.93
CA ILE A 64 -7.61 -16.40 -2.82
C ILE A 64 -7.59 -15.74 -4.20
N SER A 65 -7.00 -16.40 -5.21
CA SER A 65 -6.98 -15.90 -6.59
C SER A 65 -8.37 -15.82 -7.19
N ALA A 66 -9.22 -16.84 -6.99
CA ALA A 66 -10.58 -16.86 -7.50
C ALA A 66 -11.42 -15.72 -6.90
N VAL A 67 -11.29 -15.45 -5.60
CA VAL A 67 -11.98 -14.31 -4.97
C VAL A 67 -11.39 -12.98 -5.45
N LEU A 68 -10.07 -12.86 -5.62
CA LEU A 68 -9.45 -11.67 -6.22
C LEU A 68 -10.02 -11.37 -7.61
N ASP A 69 -10.27 -12.38 -8.45
CA ASP A 69 -10.85 -12.18 -9.78
C ASP A 69 -12.31 -11.71 -9.71
N ILE A 70 -13.08 -12.18 -8.72
CA ILE A 70 -14.42 -11.65 -8.44
C ILE A 70 -14.33 -10.17 -8.02
N VAL A 71 -13.39 -9.81 -7.14
CA VAL A 71 -13.22 -8.40 -6.72
C VAL A 71 -12.76 -7.53 -7.89
N LYS A 72 -11.89 -8.04 -8.78
CA LYS A 72 -11.52 -7.34 -10.03
C LYS A 72 -12.72 -7.10 -10.93
N HIS A 73 -13.66 -8.04 -11.01
CA HIS A 73 -14.90 -7.84 -11.78
C HIS A 73 -15.74 -6.69 -11.18
N TYR A 74 -15.85 -6.61 -9.86
CA TYR A 74 -16.47 -5.45 -9.22
C TYR A 74 -15.70 -4.15 -9.46
N HIS A 75 -14.36 -4.19 -9.46
CA HIS A 75 -13.52 -3.04 -9.83
C HIS A 75 -13.78 -2.56 -11.26
N GLN A 76 -13.98 -3.46 -12.22
CA GLN A 76 -14.32 -3.09 -13.61
C GLN A 76 -15.69 -2.40 -13.73
N GLY A 77 -16.62 -2.71 -12.82
CA GLY A 77 -17.95 -2.07 -12.78
C GLY A 77 -17.96 -0.69 -12.13
N ILE A 78 -16.87 -0.26 -11.49
CA ILE A 78 -16.77 1.06 -10.88
C ILE A 78 -16.42 2.06 -11.98
N ALA A 79 -17.39 2.88 -12.37
CA ALA A 79 -17.19 3.97 -13.32
C ALA A 79 -16.11 4.93 -12.80
N VAL A 80 -15.39 5.60 -13.72
CA VAL A 80 -14.36 6.60 -13.37
C VAL A 80 -14.88 7.67 -12.40
N LEU A 81 -16.18 8.00 -12.44
CA LEU A 81 -16.86 8.90 -11.49
C LEU A 81 -16.98 8.34 -10.06
N GLY A 82 -17.00 7.03 -9.88
CA GLY A 82 -16.94 6.37 -8.56
C GLY A 82 -15.54 6.33 -7.97
N ALA A 83 -14.52 6.62 -8.79
CA ALA A 83 -13.13 6.64 -8.39
C ALA A 83 -12.76 7.92 -7.61
N ASP A 84 -13.57 8.98 -7.71
CA ASP A 84 -13.44 10.21 -6.93
C ASP A 84 -13.62 9.98 -5.41
N PHE A 85 -14.28 8.89 -5.02
CA PHE A 85 -14.46 8.50 -3.62
C PHE A 85 -13.29 7.68 -3.07
N ILE A 86 -12.34 7.27 -3.92
CA ILE A 86 -11.18 6.47 -3.50
C ILE A 86 -10.24 7.38 -2.73
N ARG A 87 -9.83 6.93 -1.54
CA ARG A 87 -9.03 7.76 -0.64
C ARG A 87 -7.56 7.50 -0.89
N TRP A 88 -7.03 6.48 -0.24
CA TRP A 88 -5.63 6.11 -0.26
C TRP A 88 -5.36 4.94 -1.21
N GLU A 89 -6.41 4.30 -1.75
CA GLU A 89 -6.38 3.03 -2.49
C GLU A 89 -6.31 3.22 -4.02
N HIS A 90 -5.81 4.38 -4.43
CA HIS A 90 -5.76 4.82 -5.83
C HIS A 90 -4.93 3.88 -6.71
N GLU A 91 -3.88 3.27 -6.15
CA GLU A 91 -2.97 2.37 -6.87
C GLU A 91 -3.64 1.10 -7.39
N LEU A 92 -4.78 0.70 -6.81
CA LEU A 92 -5.56 -0.45 -7.29
C LEU A 92 -6.23 -0.18 -8.65
N TYR A 93 -6.49 1.09 -8.98
CA TYR A 93 -7.14 1.51 -10.22
C TYR A 93 -6.18 2.21 -11.18
N TRP A 94 -5.24 2.97 -10.62
CA TRP A 94 -4.20 3.69 -11.35
C TRP A 94 -2.82 3.26 -10.87
N PRO A 95 -2.29 2.13 -11.40
CA PRO A 95 -0.96 1.66 -11.07
C PRO A 95 0.09 2.77 -11.24
N GLY A 96 0.94 2.92 -10.23
CA GLY A 96 2.01 3.92 -10.23
C GLY A 96 1.56 5.34 -9.93
N ARG A 97 0.42 5.52 -9.27
CA ARG A 97 0.00 6.81 -8.70
C ARG A 97 -0.48 6.64 -7.27
N PHE A 98 -0.01 7.52 -6.39
CA PHE A 98 -0.66 7.72 -5.10
C PHE A 98 -1.87 8.64 -5.30
N GLY A 99 -2.92 8.40 -4.53
CA GLY A 99 -4.05 9.33 -4.42
C GLY A 99 -3.69 10.56 -3.57
N PRO A 100 -4.50 11.63 -3.61
CA PRO A 100 -4.24 12.87 -2.87
C PRO A 100 -4.16 12.66 -1.34
N HIS A 101 -4.70 11.57 -0.83
CA HIS A 101 -4.60 11.21 0.59
C HIS A 101 -3.18 10.76 0.99
N ILE A 102 -2.44 10.11 0.09
CA ILE A 102 -1.03 9.75 0.32
C ILE A 102 -0.09 10.79 -0.27
N GLU A 103 -0.38 11.32 -1.46
CA GLU A 103 0.50 12.27 -2.15
C GLU A 103 0.64 13.60 -1.39
N ILE A 104 -0.44 14.11 -0.80
CA ILE A 104 -0.41 15.35 -0.02
C ILE A 104 0.04 15.02 1.41
N ARG A 105 1.16 15.60 1.81
CA ARG A 105 1.81 15.32 3.10
C ARG A 105 0.88 15.46 4.29
N ASP A 106 0.08 16.52 4.35
CA ASP A 106 -0.78 16.79 5.50
C ASP A 106 -1.90 15.76 5.64
N ASN A 107 -2.51 15.35 4.52
CA ASN A 107 -3.48 14.26 4.49
C ASN A 107 -2.82 12.94 4.92
N PHE A 108 -1.62 12.68 4.40
CA PHE A 108 -0.88 11.47 4.73
C PHE A 108 -0.51 11.40 6.22
N MET A 109 -0.15 12.52 6.83
CA MET A 109 0.09 12.59 8.28
C MET A 109 -1.16 12.23 9.10
N GLN A 110 -2.37 12.56 8.62
CA GLN A 110 -3.62 12.17 9.29
C GLN A 110 -3.84 10.65 9.24
N ILE A 111 -3.49 10.01 8.12
CA ILE A 111 -3.61 8.56 7.92
C ILE A 111 -2.74 7.79 8.90
N ILE A 112 -1.52 8.27 9.14
CA ILE A 112 -0.51 7.56 9.96
C ILE A 112 -0.51 7.98 11.42
N ASN A 113 -1.32 8.96 11.83
CA ASN A 113 -1.22 9.57 13.15
C ASN A 113 -1.48 8.59 14.32
N LEU A 114 -2.25 7.53 14.08
CA LEU A 114 -2.58 6.52 15.08
C LEU A 114 -1.55 5.37 15.18
N ASP A 115 -0.62 5.29 14.24
CA ASP A 115 0.44 4.28 14.23
C ASP A 115 1.76 4.96 14.53
N GLU A 116 2.24 4.78 15.76
CA GLU A 116 3.48 5.41 16.23
C GLU A 116 4.70 5.00 15.40
N ASP A 117 4.76 3.76 14.90
CA ASP A 117 5.89 3.36 14.05
C ASP A 117 5.88 4.13 12.72
N LEU A 118 4.72 4.23 12.07
CA LEU A 118 4.55 4.94 10.80
C LEU A 118 4.78 6.45 10.98
N LYS A 119 4.17 7.04 12.00
CA LYS A 119 4.33 8.46 12.35
C LYS A 119 5.78 8.83 12.64
N ASN A 120 6.47 8.02 13.46
CA ASN A 120 7.87 8.27 13.78
C ASN A 120 8.78 8.01 12.58
N ALA A 121 8.50 7.00 11.76
CA ALA A 121 9.23 6.77 10.52
C ALA A 121 9.09 7.93 9.52
N MET A 122 7.95 8.63 9.48
CA MET A 122 7.73 9.80 8.63
C MET A 122 8.33 11.10 9.20
N SER A 123 8.25 11.29 10.52
CA SER A 123 8.60 12.55 11.20
C SER A 123 10.08 12.67 11.57
N SER A 124 10.76 11.54 11.73
CA SER A 124 12.18 11.49 12.10
C SER A 124 13.07 12.10 11.02
N SER A 125 13.82 13.15 11.38
CA SER A 125 14.73 13.89 10.50
C SER A 125 16.22 13.62 10.75
N ARG A 126 16.58 12.97 11.87
CA ARG A 126 17.98 12.85 12.31
C ARG A 126 18.61 11.49 11.96
N GLN A 127 19.78 11.50 11.34
CA GLN A 127 20.48 10.31 10.83
C GLN A 127 20.89 9.25 11.88
N LYS A 128 21.08 9.61 13.16
CA LYS A 128 21.58 8.66 14.18
C LYS A 128 20.51 7.70 14.72
N ASP A 129 19.30 8.21 14.98
CA ASP A 129 18.15 7.41 15.49
C ASP A 129 16.96 7.36 14.51
N GLY A 130 16.94 8.25 13.52
CA GLY A 130 15.75 8.51 12.70
C GLY A 130 15.41 7.46 11.67
N TRP A 131 16.28 6.47 11.46
CA TRP A 131 15.96 5.33 10.59
C TRP A 131 15.51 4.10 11.37
N HIS A 132 15.49 4.12 12.70
CA HIS A 132 15.05 2.96 13.50
C HIS A 132 13.65 2.49 13.10
N TYR A 133 12.68 3.41 13.09
CA TYR A 133 11.30 3.07 12.76
C TYR A 133 11.16 2.64 11.29
N LEU A 134 11.86 3.31 10.36
CA LEU A 134 11.85 2.89 8.96
C LEU A 134 12.50 1.51 8.76
N LYS A 135 13.59 1.21 9.47
CA LYS A 135 14.23 -0.11 9.50
C LYS A 135 13.27 -1.18 10.00
N LYS A 136 12.55 -0.90 11.09
CA LYS A 136 11.54 -1.80 11.64
C LYS A 136 10.45 -2.10 10.60
N LEU A 137 9.89 -1.06 9.97
CA LEU A 137 8.88 -1.22 8.91
C LEU A 137 9.40 -2.04 7.73
N CYS A 138 10.65 -1.84 7.31
CA CYS A 138 11.27 -2.63 6.24
C CYS A 138 11.45 -4.10 6.65
N GLY A 139 11.89 -4.36 7.89
CA GLY A 139 12.05 -5.72 8.41
C GLY A 139 10.73 -6.49 8.52
N GLU A 140 9.64 -5.78 8.83
CA GLU A 140 8.28 -6.33 8.96
C GLU A 140 7.50 -6.31 7.63
N PHE A 141 8.08 -5.80 6.54
CA PHE A 141 7.35 -5.47 5.32
C PHE A 141 6.62 -6.69 4.73
N ASN A 142 7.27 -7.85 4.74
CA ASN A 142 6.72 -9.10 4.17
C ASN A 142 5.59 -9.72 5.00
N SER A 143 5.56 -9.44 6.29
CA SER A 143 4.53 -9.92 7.22
C SER A 143 3.45 -8.88 7.51
N SER A 144 3.64 -7.65 7.02
CA SER A 144 2.70 -6.55 7.21
C SER A 144 1.46 -6.72 6.34
N SER A 145 0.34 -6.14 6.79
CA SER A 145 -0.86 -6.03 5.97
C SER A 145 -0.56 -5.22 4.70
N ALA A 146 -1.30 -5.47 3.63
CA ALA A 146 -1.17 -4.72 2.39
C ALA A 146 -1.34 -3.20 2.61
N TYR A 147 -2.24 -2.79 3.51
CA TYR A 147 -2.39 -1.38 3.92
C TYR A 147 -1.10 -0.82 4.52
N ARG A 148 -0.52 -1.50 5.52
CA ARG A 148 0.71 -1.02 6.19
C ARG A 148 1.90 -0.97 5.23
N ARG A 149 1.95 -1.87 4.25
CA ARG A 149 2.95 -1.85 3.18
C ARG A 149 2.78 -0.65 2.25
N LEU A 150 1.56 -0.37 1.80
CA LEU A 150 1.26 0.82 1.00
C LEU A 150 1.67 2.10 1.73
N VAL A 151 1.29 2.23 2.99
CA VAL A 151 1.62 3.42 3.79
C VAL A 151 3.14 3.51 3.98
N THR A 152 3.84 2.39 4.14
CA THR A 152 5.32 2.37 4.15
C THR A 152 5.90 2.89 2.83
N LEU A 153 5.35 2.51 1.68
CA LEU A 153 5.75 3.07 0.37
C LEU A 153 5.46 4.59 0.31
N GLY A 154 4.35 5.05 0.88
CA GLY A 154 4.06 6.47 1.04
C GLY A 154 5.12 7.22 1.86
N ILE A 155 5.68 6.60 2.91
CA ILE A 155 6.80 7.20 3.66
C ILE A 155 8.03 7.35 2.76
N PHE A 156 8.36 6.32 1.98
CA PHE A 156 9.46 6.39 1.02
C PHE A 156 9.24 7.49 -0.01
N TYR A 157 8.05 7.58 -0.60
CA TYR A 157 7.65 8.65 -1.53
C TYR A 157 7.95 10.04 -0.96
N HIS A 158 7.47 10.33 0.25
CA HIS A 158 7.68 11.65 0.87
C HIS A 158 9.12 11.95 1.27
N LYS A 159 9.91 10.92 1.55
CA LYS A 159 11.30 11.04 1.99
C LYS A 159 12.31 10.96 0.86
N PHE A 160 11.94 10.42 -0.31
CA PHE A 160 12.87 10.04 -1.37
C PHE A 160 13.75 11.20 -1.81
N LYS A 161 13.14 12.32 -2.23
CA LYS A 161 13.86 13.49 -2.71
C LYS A 161 14.88 14.06 -1.71
N LYS A 162 14.59 13.98 -0.41
CA LYS A 162 15.49 14.51 0.64
C LYS A 162 16.64 13.55 0.96
N HIS A 163 16.52 12.28 0.57
CA HIS A 163 17.40 11.22 1.04
C HIS A 163 17.89 10.28 -0.08
N GLU A 164 17.68 10.60 -1.36
CA GLU A 164 18.10 9.78 -2.50
C GLU A 164 19.61 9.49 -2.51
N ASN A 165 20.44 10.43 -2.00
CA ASN A 165 21.89 10.25 -1.89
C ASN A 165 22.32 9.52 -0.60
N SER A 166 21.39 9.21 0.30
CA SER A 166 21.70 8.49 1.54
C SER A 166 21.78 6.99 1.27
N LYS A 167 22.98 6.42 1.40
CA LYS A 167 23.21 4.97 1.30
C LYS A 167 22.29 4.16 2.21
N THR A 168 22.05 4.64 3.43
CA THR A 168 21.14 3.99 4.38
C THR A 168 19.71 3.98 3.87
N PHE A 169 19.19 5.13 3.42
CA PHE A 169 17.83 5.22 2.90
C PHE A 169 17.64 4.35 1.65
N MET A 170 18.59 4.40 0.72
CA MET A 170 18.54 3.59 -0.50
C MET A 170 18.64 2.10 -0.20
N GLY A 171 19.46 1.68 0.77
CA GLY A 171 19.51 0.28 1.20
C GLY A 171 18.18 -0.20 1.80
N LEU A 172 17.49 0.65 2.57
CA LEU A 172 16.16 0.33 3.10
C LEU A 172 15.11 0.26 1.99
N PHE A 173 15.15 1.17 1.03
CA PHE A 173 14.25 1.15 -0.11
C PHE A 173 14.43 -0.14 -0.94
N GLN A 174 15.67 -0.48 -1.28
CA GLN A 174 15.99 -1.72 -1.99
C GLN A 174 15.54 -2.98 -1.25
N THR A 175 15.57 -2.97 0.09
CA THR A 175 15.12 -4.10 0.91
C THR A 175 13.64 -4.41 0.68
N ILE A 176 12.79 -3.39 0.54
CA ILE A 176 11.35 -3.60 0.32
C ILE A 176 11.01 -3.81 -1.16
N SER A 177 11.81 -3.29 -2.09
CA SER A 177 11.58 -3.44 -3.53
C SER A 177 11.61 -4.89 -4.01
N GLY A 178 12.35 -5.77 -3.33
CA GLY A 178 12.47 -7.18 -3.71
C GLY A 178 11.26 -8.06 -3.36
N ALA A 179 10.24 -7.53 -2.68
CA ALA A 179 9.17 -8.34 -2.12
C ALA A 179 7.78 -7.71 -2.25
N VAL A 180 7.54 -6.95 -3.32
CA VAL A 180 6.30 -6.23 -3.57
C VAL A 180 5.18 -7.07 -4.17
N LEU A 181 3.94 -6.65 -3.93
CA LEU A 181 2.75 -7.13 -4.62
C LEU A 181 2.61 -6.43 -5.98
N ARG A 182 1.91 -7.06 -6.93
CA ARG A 182 1.74 -6.52 -8.29
C ARG A 182 1.20 -5.08 -8.34
N HIS A 183 0.30 -4.69 -7.43
CA HIS A 183 -0.23 -3.32 -7.38
C HIS A 183 0.77 -2.31 -6.79
N GLU A 184 1.78 -2.77 -6.03
CA GLU A 184 2.82 -1.95 -5.44
C GLU A 184 3.99 -1.70 -6.40
N GLU A 185 4.21 -2.55 -7.40
CA GLU A 185 5.29 -2.44 -8.39
C GLU A 185 5.29 -1.07 -9.10
N GLY A 186 4.13 -0.60 -9.52
CA GLY A 186 4.00 0.72 -10.15
C GLY A 186 4.42 1.85 -9.22
N LEU A 187 4.15 1.73 -7.92
CA LEU A 187 4.50 2.74 -6.92
C LEU A 187 5.99 2.80 -6.65
N LEU A 188 6.69 1.66 -6.66
CA LEU A 188 8.15 1.66 -6.62
C LEU A 188 8.74 2.46 -7.79
N GLY A 189 8.25 2.20 -9.00
CA GLY A 189 8.68 2.93 -10.19
C GLY A 189 8.38 4.44 -10.10
N LEU A 190 7.22 4.81 -9.53
CA LEU A 190 6.91 6.22 -9.25
C LEU A 190 7.94 6.86 -8.32
N ILE A 191 8.25 6.19 -7.20
CA ILE A 191 9.19 6.68 -6.19
C ILE A 191 10.59 6.85 -6.78
N GLU A 192 11.08 5.88 -7.56
CA GLU A 192 12.38 5.94 -8.22
C GLU A 192 12.45 7.07 -9.26
N ASN A 193 11.37 7.27 -10.03
CA ASN A 193 11.35 8.27 -11.10
C ASN A 193 11.22 9.71 -10.59
N GLN A 194 10.83 9.95 -9.32
CA GLN A 194 10.87 11.28 -8.73
C GLN A 194 12.28 11.89 -8.69
N SER A 195 13.32 11.05 -8.67
CA SER A 195 14.72 11.48 -8.77
C SER A 195 15.06 12.07 -10.16
N ARG A 196 14.41 11.57 -11.22
CA ARG A 196 14.78 11.86 -12.61
C ARG A 196 14.12 13.13 -13.19
N ASN A 197 12.94 13.50 -12.70
CA ASN A 197 12.14 14.59 -13.28
C ASN A 197 12.60 16.03 -12.95
N THR A 198 13.68 16.21 -12.18
CA THR A 198 14.25 17.54 -11.88
C THR A 198 15.52 17.88 -12.66
N GLY A 199 16.03 16.97 -13.51
CA GLY A 199 17.16 17.26 -14.40
C GLY A 199 16.81 18.12 -15.62
N THR A 200 15.52 18.34 -15.90
CA THR A 200 15.04 18.94 -17.16
C THR A 200 14.47 20.34 -17.02
N THR A 201 14.63 21.01 -15.88
CA THR A 201 14.42 22.47 -15.82
C THR A 201 15.71 23.16 -16.28
N ARG A 202 16.08 22.98 -17.57
CA ARG A 202 17.03 23.88 -18.22
C ARG A 202 16.41 25.25 -18.23
N VAL A 203 16.95 26.14 -17.40
CA VAL A 203 16.76 27.58 -17.48
C VAL A 203 17.01 27.99 -18.93
N LEU A 204 15.94 28.36 -19.64
CA LEU A 204 16.07 29.05 -20.91
C LEU A 204 16.77 30.38 -20.64
N PRO A 205 17.84 30.74 -21.37
CA PRO A 205 18.51 32.00 -21.16
C PRO A 205 17.52 33.13 -21.48
N SER A 206 17.34 34.03 -20.52
CA SER A 206 16.67 35.30 -20.73
C SER A 206 17.39 36.04 -21.86
N LYS A 207 16.68 36.26 -22.97
CA LYS A 207 17.18 37.10 -24.04
C LYS A 207 17.31 38.53 -23.51
N SER A 208 18.53 39.05 -23.60
CA SER A 208 18.89 40.46 -23.55
C SER A 208 18.28 41.23 -24.72
#